data_AF-A0A4Q4CSK5-F1
#
_entry.id   AF-A0A4Q4CSK5-F1
#
_cell.length_a   1.000
_cell.length_b   1.000
_cell.length_c   1.000
_cell.angle_alpha   90.00
_cell.angle_beta   90.00
_cell.angle_gamma   90.00
#
_symmetry.space_group_name_H-M   'P 1'
#
loop_
_entity.id
_entity.type
_entity.pdbx_description
1 polymer ?
#
loop_
_entity_poly.entity_id
_entity_poly.type
_entity_poly.pdbx_seq_one_letter_code
_entity_poly.pdbx_strand_id
1 'polypeptide(L)'
;MLSGMRVLEVADETAEYCGLMLAGLGAEVVKLEPEDGAATRRIGPFLGDVPGPERSLHFWAYNRGKRSVTLALDSTEGEALLARADILLTSRRDLDVAALRARHPRLVVARMTHFGDTGPWKDFKGSDLVHLALGGIMMNCGYDPDPARRYDLPPIAPQLWQAYHIAGEQLMVGILAALLHRLHTGEGQDLSCAVHEAVSKNPELDVMSWVMRRAPLFRMTCRHAGEIPTHVPTIGHTKDGRWCIATGVSVRDQANLVPFLERFGMQADLVKPGDGADIRARNVPGSGTAGEAAAHITEVIQRFIRAHTWETLPWREAQGAGLLWAPLRKPHENAGDPHWQARGTFAEVEHPELGRSFTYPVSRWLSTETRWQVGRRAPLLGEDTAAVLAGLKTPSPAATVPARPRTETPTRLSAHGKAFPLQGVRIFDFSWFLASAGGTRLAAALGADVIKVEWKENPDTRLAAMAPVGGRAARRGATAPLPPVTDPDMGGQFNNKNAGKSGLSLNIRHPKGLEIARRMIAQSDVVAEGFSPGVLARLGL
;
A
#
# COMPACT_ATOMS: atom_id res chain seq x y z
N MET A 1 0.41 17.46 9.52
CA MET A 1 1.76 16.87 9.58
C MET A 1 2.78 17.69 8.80
N LEU A 2 2.45 18.17 7.59
CA LEU A 2 3.33 18.99 6.75
C LEU A 2 2.93 20.47 6.72
N SER A 3 2.22 20.95 7.75
CA SER A 3 1.85 22.37 7.84
C SER A 3 3.11 23.24 7.83
N GLY A 4 3.10 24.29 7.00
CA GLY A 4 4.25 25.18 6.81
C GLY A 4 5.26 24.68 5.77
N MET A 5 5.11 23.46 5.24
CA MET A 5 5.89 23.01 4.09
C MET A 5 5.29 23.51 2.79
N ARG A 6 6.14 23.96 1.85
CA ARG A 6 5.73 24.34 0.50
C ARG A 6 6.25 23.34 -0.54
N VAL A 7 5.33 22.84 -1.36
CA VAL A 7 5.61 21.99 -2.53
C VAL A 7 5.37 22.82 -3.78
N LEU A 8 6.38 22.92 -4.63
CA LEU A 8 6.22 23.38 -6.00
C LEU A 8 6.02 22.14 -6.89
N GLU A 9 4.85 21.98 -7.48
CA GLU A 9 4.49 20.84 -8.31
C GLU A 9 4.55 21.22 -9.79
N VAL A 10 5.46 20.58 -10.52
CA VAL A 10 5.60 20.66 -11.99
C VAL A 10 5.48 19.26 -12.54
N ALA A 11 4.29 18.69 -12.42
CA ALA A 11 4.02 17.30 -12.75
C ALA A 11 2.73 17.13 -13.55
N ASP A 12 2.72 16.08 -14.36
CA ASP A 12 1.57 15.55 -15.10
C ASP A 12 0.85 14.42 -14.32
N GLU A 13 0.00 13.65 -15.00
CA GLU A 13 -0.77 12.54 -14.43
C GLU A 13 0.05 11.52 -13.65
N THR A 14 1.35 11.38 -13.95
CA THR A 14 2.21 10.43 -13.24
C THR A 14 2.31 10.79 -11.76
N ALA A 15 2.53 12.06 -11.40
CA ALA A 15 2.86 12.47 -10.04
C ALA A 15 1.83 13.34 -9.32
N GLU A 16 0.76 13.77 -9.99
CA GLU A 16 -0.31 14.56 -9.38
C GLU A 16 -0.91 13.93 -8.11
N TYR A 17 -1.00 12.59 -8.08
CA TYR A 17 -1.48 11.85 -6.92
C TYR A 17 -0.55 12.01 -5.70
N CYS A 18 0.77 12.03 -5.90
CA CYS A 18 1.72 12.30 -4.82
C CYS A 18 1.49 13.71 -4.25
N GLY A 19 1.28 14.70 -5.13
CA GLY A 19 0.94 16.07 -4.73
C GLY A 19 -0.36 16.16 -3.94
N LEU A 20 -1.42 15.45 -4.35
CA LEU A 20 -2.68 15.35 -3.59
C LEU A 20 -2.44 14.83 -2.18
N MET A 21 -1.62 13.77 -2.06
CA MET A 21 -1.31 13.18 -0.76
C MET A 21 -0.57 14.17 0.14
N LEU A 22 0.41 14.91 -0.39
CA LEU A 22 1.15 15.95 0.34
C LEU A 22 0.23 17.12 0.77
N ALA A 23 -0.66 17.57 -0.11
CA ALA A 23 -1.66 18.60 0.21
C ALA A 23 -2.55 18.13 1.37
N GLY A 24 -3.02 16.89 1.34
CA GLY A 24 -3.81 16.32 2.41
C GLY A 24 -3.03 16.03 3.70
N LEU A 25 -1.70 16.00 3.69
CA LEU A 25 -0.88 15.99 4.91
C LEU A 25 -0.69 17.39 5.51
N GLY A 26 -1.16 18.44 4.83
CA GLY A 26 -1.09 19.83 5.28
C GLY A 26 -0.10 20.72 4.52
N ALA A 27 0.59 20.20 3.51
CA ALA A 27 1.54 21.01 2.74
C ALA A 27 0.79 22.02 1.85
N GLU A 28 1.39 23.21 1.66
CA GLU A 28 0.95 24.13 0.62
C GLU A 28 1.51 23.64 -0.72
N VAL A 29 0.65 23.03 -1.54
CA VAL A 29 1.03 22.53 -2.87
C VAL A 29 0.64 23.56 -3.93
N VAL A 30 1.64 24.16 -4.56
CA VAL A 30 1.50 25.11 -5.66
C VAL A 30 1.81 24.38 -6.97
N LYS A 31 0.78 24.11 -7.76
CA LYS A 31 0.92 23.51 -9.09
C LYS A 31 1.24 24.62 -10.10
N LEU A 32 2.39 24.51 -10.75
CA LEU A 32 2.71 25.35 -11.89
C LEU A 32 2.11 24.73 -13.14
N GLU A 33 1.38 25.54 -13.88
CA GLU A 33 0.69 25.14 -15.10
C GLU A 33 1.12 26.04 -16.27
N PRO A 34 1.15 25.51 -17.51
CA PRO A 34 1.25 26.36 -18.69
C PRO A 34 -0.02 27.22 -18.84
N GLU A 35 0.02 28.21 -19.73
CA GLU A 35 -1.11 29.12 -19.96
C GLU A 35 -2.40 28.41 -20.41
N ASP A 36 -2.28 27.27 -21.10
CA ASP A 36 -3.40 26.43 -21.52
C ASP A 36 -3.84 25.39 -20.46
N GLY A 37 -3.16 25.39 -19.30
CA GLY A 37 -3.38 24.48 -18.19
C GLY A 37 -2.75 23.09 -18.35
N ALA A 38 -2.64 22.36 -17.24
CA ALA A 38 -2.08 21.01 -17.25
C ALA A 38 -2.86 20.08 -18.20
N ALA A 39 -2.16 19.14 -18.85
CA ALA A 39 -2.78 18.20 -19.80
C ALA A 39 -3.93 17.38 -19.19
N THR A 40 -3.85 17.09 -17.88
CA THR A 40 -4.88 16.38 -17.10
C THR A 40 -6.21 17.11 -17.05
N ARG A 41 -6.25 18.44 -17.25
CA ARG A 41 -7.49 19.23 -17.41
C ARG A 41 -8.29 18.85 -18.66
N ARG A 42 -7.69 18.12 -19.60
CA ARG A 42 -8.31 17.62 -20.83
C ARG A 42 -8.65 16.13 -20.76
N ILE A 43 -8.44 15.47 -19.61
CA ILE A 43 -8.81 14.08 -19.41
C ILE A 43 -10.24 14.01 -18.87
N GLY A 44 -11.12 13.31 -19.58
CA GLY A 44 -12.49 13.06 -19.14
C GLY A 44 -12.57 12.04 -17.99
N PRO A 45 -13.78 11.76 -17.46
CA PRO A 45 -15.06 12.36 -17.85
C PRO A 45 -15.13 13.85 -17.48
N PHE A 46 -16.01 14.58 -18.15
CA PHE A 46 -16.22 16.00 -17.90
C PHE A 46 -17.55 16.24 -17.21
N LEU A 47 -17.61 17.30 -16.40
CA LEU A 47 -18.85 17.71 -15.77
C LEU A 47 -19.93 17.96 -16.84
N GLY A 48 -21.04 17.23 -16.74
CA GLY A 48 -22.15 17.30 -17.69
C GLY A 48 -21.74 16.97 -19.14
N ASP A 49 -20.70 16.16 -19.31
CA ASP A 49 -20.16 15.72 -20.60
C ASP A 49 -19.71 16.86 -21.54
N VAL A 50 -19.40 18.03 -20.98
CA VAL A 50 -18.89 19.19 -21.72
C VAL A 50 -17.38 19.33 -21.47
N PRO A 51 -16.52 19.10 -22.48
CA PRO A 51 -15.09 19.32 -22.37
C PRO A 51 -14.74 20.76 -21.96
N GLY A 52 -13.74 20.90 -21.10
CA GLY A 52 -13.22 22.20 -20.70
C GLY A 52 -12.22 22.10 -19.56
N PRO A 53 -11.28 23.04 -19.44
CA PRO A 53 -10.18 22.96 -18.50
C PRO A 53 -10.62 22.97 -17.02
N GLU A 54 -11.81 23.52 -16.74
CA GLU A 54 -12.42 23.56 -15.41
C GLU A 54 -13.47 22.48 -15.18
N ARG A 55 -13.64 21.55 -16.13
CA ARG A 55 -14.72 20.56 -16.10
C ARG A 55 -14.21 19.13 -16.02
N SER A 56 -12.89 18.90 -16.08
CA SER A 56 -12.32 17.56 -15.96
C SER A 56 -12.49 17.02 -14.55
N LEU A 57 -13.29 15.95 -14.43
CA LEU A 57 -13.47 15.24 -13.16
C LEU A 57 -12.20 14.47 -12.77
N HIS A 58 -11.36 14.12 -13.76
CA HIS A 58 -10.03 13.57 -13.51
C HIS A 58 -9.15 14.60 -12.80
N PHE A 59 -9.00 15.81 -13.36
CA PHE A 59 -8.21 16.88 -12.74
C PHE A 59 -8.72 17.19 -11.32
N TRP A 60 -10.04 17.26 -11.15
CA TRP A 60 -10.66 17.49 -9.84
C TRP A 60 -10.27 16.42 -8.81
N ALA A 61 -10.21 15.15 -9.21
CA ALA A 61 -9.88 14.04 -8.31
C ALA A 61 -8.45 14.11 -7.78
N TYR A 62 -7.49 14.61 -8.58
CA TYR A 62 -6.06 14.58 -8.28
C TYR A 62 -5.45 15.91 -7.84
N ASN A 63 -6.19 17.02 -7.95
CA ASN A 63 -5.65 18.36 -7.66
C ASN A 63 -6.39 19.11 -6.54
N ARG A 64 -7.25 18.41 -5.79
CA ARG A 64 -7.92 18.94 -4.60
C ARG A 64 -6.90 19.45 -3.56
N GLY A 65 -7.22 20.55 -2.89
CA GLY A 65 -6.40 21.16 -1.84
C GLY A 65 -5.15 21.89 -2.35
N LYS A 66 -4.86 21.84 -3.66
CA LYS A 66 -3.74 22.54 -4.28
C LYS A 66 -4.09 23.99 -4.63
N ARG A 67 -3.06 24.76 -4.97
CA ARG A 67 -3.12 26.08 -5.60
C ARG A 67 -2.65 25.99 -7.04
N SER A 68 -3.27 26.74 -7.95
CA SER A 68 -2.86 26.81 -9.37
C SER A 68 -2.20 28.15 -9.66
N VAL A 69 -1.05 28.09 -10.33
CA VAL A 69 -0.31 29.25 -10.82
C VAL A 69 0.09 29.00 -12.27
N THR A 70 -0.30 29.90 -13.17
CA THR A 70 0.07 29.86 -14.59
C THR A 70 1.42 30.55 -14.79
N LEU A 71 2.50 29.77 -14.82
CA LEU A 71 3.87 30.28 -14.83
C LEU A 71 4.86 29.19 -15.26
N ALA A 72 5.88 29.59 -16.03
CA ALA A 72 7.00 28.71 -16.36
C ALA A 72 7.98 28.60 -15.19
N LEU A 73 8.49 27.39 -14.91
CA LEU A 73 9.42 27.14 -13.79
C LEU A 73 10.71 27.98 -13.88
N ASP A 74 11.21 28.19 -15.09
CA ASP A 74 12.46 28.90 -15.41
C ASP A 74 12.29 30.42 -15.53
N SER A 75 11.08 30.94 -15.36
CA SER A 75 10.84 32.38 -15.23
C SER A 75 11.47 32.95 -13.95
N THR A 76 11.63 34.28 -13.89
CA THR A 76 12.15 34.95 -12.68
C THR A 76 11.27 34.67 -11.45
N GLU A 77 9.95 34.72 -11.62
CA GLU A 77 9.00 34.40 -10.57
C GLU A 77 8.98 32.90 -10.23
N GLY A 78 9.19 32.02 -11.21
CA GLY A 78 9.27 30.57 -11.02
C GLY A 78 10.47 30.18 -10.17
N GLU A 79 11.63 30.78 -10.46
CA GLU A 79 12.85 30.64 -9.67
C GLU A 79 12.70 31.24 -8.26
N ALA A 80 11.99 32.36 -8.12
CA ALA A 80 11.68 32.93 -6.81
C ALA A 80 10.76 32.03 -5.96
N LEU A 81 9.80 31.34 -6.59
CA LEU A 81 8.99 30.32 -5.93
C LEU A 81 9.81 29.10 -5.53
N LEU A 82 10.70 28.64 -6.41
CA LEU A 82 11.58 27.51 -6.16
C LEU A 82 12.53 27.76 -4.99
N ALA A 83 13.07 28.98 -4.88
CA ALA A 83 13.90 29.40 -3.76
C ALA A 83 13.20 29.35 -2.40
N ARG A 84 11.85 29.34 -2.39
CA ARG A 84 11.01 29.26 -1.20
C ARG A 84 10.33 27.91 -1.02
N ALA A 85 10.52 26.98 -1.95
CA ALA A 85 9.95 25.65 -1.86
C ALA A 85 10.80 24.76 -0.94
N ASP A 86 10.14 23.88 -0.20
CA ASP A 86 10.79 22.78 0.51
C ASP A 86 10.99 21.58 -0.40
N ILE A 87 10.05 21.38 -1.31
CA ILE A 87 9.96 20.24 -2.21
C ILE A 87 9.65 20.75 -3.62
N LEU A 88 10.44 20.31 -4.60
CA LEU A 88 10.06 20.34 -6.01
C LEU A 88 9.57 18.95 -6.39
N LEU A 89 8.28 18.78 -6.64
CA LEU A 89 7.69 17.55 -7.14
C LEU A 89 7.53 17.65 -8.65
N THR A 90 8.12 16.74 -9.43
CA THR A 90 8.08 16.87 -10.89
C THR A 90 8.11 15.53 -11.63
N SER A 91 7.51 15.50 -12.82
CA SER A 91 7.66 14.43 -13.82
C SER A 91 8.66 14.78 -14.93
N ARG A 92 9.27 15.97 -14.88
CA ARG A 92 10.25 16.44 -15.87
C ARG A 92 11.59 15.73 -15.77
N ARG A 93 12.18 15.46 -16.93
CA ARG A 93 13.51 14.83 -17.07
C ARG A 93 14.61 15.80 -17.53
N ASP A 94 14.21 16.98 -18.01
CA ASP A 94 15.07 17.98 -18.63
C ASP A 94 15.68 18.97 -17.61
N LEU A 95 15.42 18.77 -16.32
CA LEU A 95 15.97 19.63 -15.26
C LEU A 95 17.42 19.26 -14.94
N ASP A 96 18.31 20.27 -14.86
CA ASP A 96 19.64 20.10 -14.26
C ASP A 96 19.54 20.07 -12.74
N VAL A 97 19.36 18.86 -12.20
CA VAL A 97 19.20 18.62 -10.76
C VAL A 97 20.47 18.97 -9.99
N ALA A 98 21.65 18.81 -10.59
CA ALA A 98 22.90 19.16 -9.92
C ALA A 98 23.00 20.68 -9.72
N ALA A 99 22.71 21.47 -10.75
CA ALA A 99 22.66 22.92 -10.65
C ALA A 99 21.57 23.38 -9.67
N LEU A 100 20.39 22.77 -9.70
CA LEU A 100 19.30 23.07 -8.76
C LEU A 100 19.71 22.85 -7.30
N ARG A 101 20.36 21.72 -7.00
CA ARG A 101 20.83 21.42 -5.64
C ARG A 101 21.99 22.32 -5.19
N ALA A 102 22.85 22.76 -6.12
CA ALA A 102 23.88 23.74 -5.80
C ALA A 102 23.28 25.10 -5.41
N ARG A 103 22.22 25.55 -6.11
CA ARG A 103 21.52 26.81 -5.82
C ARG A 103 20.62 26.72 -4.58
N HIS A 104 19.97 25.58 -4.38
CA HIS A 104 19.00 25.35 -3.31
C HIS A 104 19.38 24.09 -2.50
N PRO A 105 20.43 24.14 -1.67
CA PRO A 105 20.98 22.96 -1.00
C PRO A 105 20.03 22.30 -0.01
N ARG A 106 18.96 22.99 0.42
CA ARG A 106 17.92 22.47 1.32
C ARG A 106 16.68 21.94 0.59
N LEU A 107 16.62 22.07 -0.73
CA LEU A 107 15.47 21.62 -1.52
C LEU A 107 15.47 20.10 -1.65
N VAL A 108 14.30 19.49 -1.45
CA VAL A 108 14.06 18.10 -1.86
C VAL A 108 13.54 18.11 -3.29
N VAL A 109 14.33 17.62 -4.23
CA VAL A 109 13.92 17.45 -5.63
C VAL A 109 13.39 16.03 -5.78
N ALA A 110 12.08 15.89 -5.98
CA ALA A 110 11.39 14.61 -6.05
C ALA A 110 10.83 14.37 -7.45
N ARG A 111 11.42 13.40 -8.15
CA ARG A 111 11.12 13.09 -9.55
C ARG A 111 10.42 11.75 -9.66
N MET A 112 9.32 11.71 -10.40
CA MET A 112 8.68 10.45 -10.77
C MET A 112 8.65 10.29 -12.27
N THR A 113 9.27 9.23 -12.77
CA THR A 113 9.37 8.95 -14.20
C THR A 113 9.00 7.49 -14.48
N HIS A 114 8.61 7.18 -15.72
CA HIS A 114 8.12 5.84 -16.04
C HIS A 114 9.14 4.72 -15.74
N PHE A 115 10.39 4.87 -16.20
CA PHE A 115 11.41 3.84 -16.12
C PHE A 115 12.65 4.25 -15.32
N GLY A 116 12.58 5.37 -14.57
CA GLY A 116 13.71 5.90 -13.82
C GLY A 116 14.69 6.70 -14.68
N ASP A 117 15.72 7.26 -14.05
CA ASP A 117 16.66 8.19 -14.70
C ASP A 117 17.91 7.53 -15.26
N THR A 118 18.06 6.23 -15.03
CA THR A 118 19.21 5.43 -15.44
C THR A 118 18.73 4.10 -16.04
N GLY A 119 19.66 3.36 -16.65
CA GLY A 119 19.36 2.06 -17.25
C GLY A 119 18.85 2.15 -18.69
N PRO A 120 18.73 1.00 -19.38
CA PRO A 120 18.48 0.95 -20.82
C PRO A 120 17.08 1.39 -21.24
N TRP A 121 16.11 1.40 -20.32
CA TRP A 121 14.72 1.76 -20.61
C TRP A 121 14.36 3.16 -20.16
N LYS A 122 15.32 3.97 -19.67
CA LYS A 122 15.04 5.30 -19.13
C LYS A 122 14.27 6.21 -20.11
N ASP A 123 14.51 6.04 -21.41
CA ASP A 123 13.91 6.86 -22.48
C ASP A 123 12.66 6.19 -23.12
N PHE A 124 12.20 5.05 -22.61
CA PHE A 124 10.98 4.41 -23.11
C PHE A 124 9.73 5.24 -22.73
N LYS A 125 8.76 5.28 -23.65
CA LYS A 125 7.44 5.83 -23.37
C LYS A 125 6.68 4.88 -22.45
N GLY A 126 5.96 5.44 -21.49
CA GLY A 126 5.15 4.69 -20.54
C GLY A 126 3.73 5.23 -20.45
N SER A 127 2.87 4.43 -19.85
CA SER A 127 1.56 4.80 -19.36
C SER A 127 1.24 3.90 -18.16
N ASP A 128 0.20 4.22 -17.40
CA ASP A 128 -0.25 3.37 -16.31
C ASP A 128 -0.47 1.91 -16.77
N LEU A 129 -1.18 1.74 -17.89
CA LEU A 129 -1.46 0.44 -18.49
C LEU A 129 -0.17 -0.32 -18.86
N VAL A 130 0.83 0.37 -19.42
CA VAL A 130 2.13 -0.23 -19.75
C VAL A 130 2.82 -0.76 -18.49
N HIS A 131 2.77 -0.03 -17.39
CA HIS A 131 3.41 -0.46 -16.13
C HIS A 131 2.67 -1.60 -15.46
N LEU A 132 1.33 -1.62 -15.51
CA LEU A 132 0.53 -2.75 -15.04
C LEU A 132 0.85 -4.03 -15.83
N ALA A 133 1.10 -3.91 -17.14
CA ALA A 133 1.45 -5.02 -18.02
C ALA A 133 2.88 -5.51 -17.77
N LEU A 134 3.87 -4.61 -17.90
CA LEU A 134 5.29 -4.95 -17.75
C LEU A 134 5.64 -5.35 -16.31
N GLY A 135 4.98 -4.78 -15.31
CA GLY A 135 5.23 -5.07 -13.90
C GLY A 135 4.62 -6.39 -13.39
N GLY A 136 3.97 -7.16 -14.26
CA GLY A 136 3.44 -8.49 -13.95
C GLY A 136 2.08 -8.51 -13.23
N ILE A 137 1.48 -7.35 -12.93
CA ILE A 137 0.18 -7.28 -12.24
C ILE A 137 -0.93 -7.89 -13.10
N MET A 138 -0.98 -7.56 -14.40
CA MET A 138 -1.99 -8.14 -15.31
C MET A 138 -1.90 -9.65 -15.42
N MET A 139 -0.69 -10.21 -15.39
CA MET A 139 -0.48 -11.66 -15.50
C MET A 139 -0.96 -12.43 -14.27
N ASN A 140 -1.20 -11.75 -13.15
CA ASN A 140 -1.79 -12.30 -11.93
C ASN A 140 -3.33 -12.18 -11.87
N CYS A 141 -3.96 -11.56 -12.87
CA CYS A 141 -5.40 -11.30 -12.90
C CYS A 141 -6.07 -11.93 -14.13
N GLY A 142 -7.16 -12.67 -13.92
CA GLY A 142 -7.98 -13.20 -15.02
C GLY A 142 -8.28 -14.68 -14.88
N TYR A 143 -8.22 -15.38 -16.02
CA TYR A 143 -8.77 -16.72 -16.19
C TYR A 143 -7.82 -17.85 -15.79
N ASP A 144 -8.38 -19.05 -15.61
CA ASP A 144 -7.62 -20.27 -15.32
C ASP A 144 -6.70 -20.66 -16.49
N PRO A 145 -5.58 -21.34 -16.20
CA PRO A 145 -4.81 -21.99 -17.25
C PRO A 145 -5.47 -23.32 -17.67
N ASP A 146 -5.11 -23.81 -18.86
CA ASP A 146 -5.39 -25.17 -19.31
C ASP A 146 -4.65 -26.22 -18.44
N PRO A 147 -4.98 -27.53 -18.56
CA PRO A 147 -4.28 -28.58 -17.81
C PRO A 147 -2.76 -28.65 -18.08
N ALA A 148 -2.30 -28.12 -19.21
CA ALA A 148 -0.88 -27.99 -19.55
C ALA A 148 -0.25 -26.68 -19.02
N ARG A 149 -0.97 -25.94 -18.19
CA ARG A 149 -0.56 -24.68 -17.55
C ARG A 149 -0.34 -23.52 -18.50
N ARG A 150 -1.04 -23.52 -19.64
CA ARG A 150 -1.02 -22.45 -20.65
C ARG A 150 -2.29 -21.62 -20.56
N TYR A 151 -2.26 -20.41 -21.11
CA TYR A 151 -3.45 -19.57 -21.20
C TYR A 151 -3.84 -19.36 -22.65
N ASP A 152 -5.10 -19.64 -22.96
CA ASP A 152 -5.77 -19.31 -24.22
C ASP A 152 -6.56 -17.99 -24.10
N LEU A 153 -7.03 -17.65 -22.90
CA LEU A 153 -7.74 -16.41 -22.61
C LEU A 153 -6.80 -15.27 -22.18
N PRO A 154 -7.11 -14.02 -22.58
CA PRO A 154 -6.27 -12.86 -22.29
C PRO A 154 -6.22 -12.56 -20.79
N PRO A 155 -5.10 -11.99 -20.29
CA PRO A 155 -5.04 -11.46 -18.94
C PRO A 155 -5.99 -10.26 -18.76
N ILE A 156 -6.34 -9.96 -17.52
CA ILE A 156 -7.20 -8.81 -17.17
C ILE A 156 -6.37 -7.71 -16.52
N ALA A 157 -6.48 -6.49 -17.02
CA ALA A 157 -5.95 -5.32 -16.33
C ALA A 157 -6.85 -4.94 -15.14
N PRO A 158 -6.30 -4.68 -13.95
CA PRO A 158 -7.05 -4.00 -12.91
C PRO A 158 -7.38 -2.57 -13.35
N GLN A 159 -8.16 -1.84 -12.54
CA GLN A 159 -8.54 -0.46 -12.86
C GLN A 159 -7.30 0.42 -13.13
N LEU A 160 -7.38 1.23 -14.20
CA LEU A 160 -6.34 2.18 -14.58
C LEU A 160 -6.05 3.19 -13.47
N TRP A 161 -4.84 3.75 -13.52
CA TRP A 161 -4.22 4.71 -12.60
C TRP A 161 -3.57 4.10 -11.35
N GLN A 162 -3.72 2.79 -11.14
CA GLN A 162 -3.18 2.08 -9.99
C GLN A 162 -1.64 2.07 -9.95
N ALA A 163 -0.96 2.03 -11.10
CA ALA A 163 0.50 2.08 -11.15
C ALA A 163 1.03 3.41 -10.60
N TYR A 164 0.38 4.52 -10.95
CA TYR A 164 0.75 5.85 -10.47
C TYR A 164 0.41 6.03 -8.99
N HIS A 165 -0.62 5.38 -8.47
CA HIS A 165 -0.91 5.39 -7.03
C HIS A 165 0.16 4.66 -6.24
N ILE A 166 0.56 3.46 -6.69
CA ILE A 166 1.63 2.67 -6.07
C ILE A 166 2.93 3.48 -6.03
N ALA A 167 3.32 4.08 -7.15
CA ALA A 167 4.54 4.86 -7.25
C ALA A 167 4.45 6.17 -6.44
N GLY A 168 3.31 6.87 -6.49
CA GLY A 168 3.07 8.11 -5.76
C GLY A 168 3.11 7.95 -4.24
N GLU A 169 2.58 6.84 -3.70
CA GLU A 169 2.70 6.50 -2.28
C GLU A 169 4.14 6.21 -1.88
N GLN A 170 4.90 5.48 -2.71
CA GLN A 170 6.31 5.23 -2.46
C GLN A 170 7.15 6.51 -2.50
N LEU A 171 6.91 7.40 -3.48
CA LEU A 171 7.59 8.68 -3.56
C LEU A 171 7.25 9.58 -2.37
N MET A 172 5.98 9.60 -1.92
CA MET A 172 5.59 10.33 -0.71
C MET A 172 6.39 9.85 0.51
N VAL A 173 6.54 8.53 0.70
CA VAL A 173 7.37 7.98 1.79
C VAL A 173 8.84 8.43 1.65
N GLY A 174 9.38 8.42 0.43
CA GLY A 174 10.72 8.93 0.14
C GLY A 174 10.89 10.42 0.46
N ILE A 175 9.89 11.25 0.13
CA ILE A 175 9.87 12.69 0.44
C ILE A 175 9.88 12.89 1.96
N LEU A 176 9.02 12.19 2.71
CA LEU A 176 8.98 12.28 4.17
C LEU A 176 10.34 11.87 4.77
N ALA A 177 10.96 10.80 4.26
CA ALA A 177 12.29 10.38 4.67
C ALA A 177 13.37 11.45 4.37
N ALA A 178 13.33 12.09 3.20
CA ALA A 178 14.26 13.17 2.85
C ALA A 178 14.06 14.42 3.70
N LEU A 179 12.82 14.76 4.05
CA LEU A 179 12.52 15.85 4.98
C LEU A 179 13.05 15.55 6.39
N LEU A 180 12.89 14.30 6.86
CA LEU A 180 13.47 13.86 8.13
C LEU A 180 14.99 13.91 8.09
N HIS A 181 15.63 13.46 7.00
CA HIS A 181 17.07 13.62 6.82
C HIS A 181 17.49 15.09 6.89
N ARG A 182 16.78 15.97 6.17
CA ARG A 182 17.02 17.41 6.14
C ARG A 182 16.87 18.07 7.52
N LEU A 183 15.98 17.57 8.37
CA LEU A 183 15.86 18.06 9.75
C LEU A 183 17.12 17.77 10.58
N HIS A 184 17.81 16.67 10.31
CA HIS A 184 19.04 16.31 11.03
C HIS A 184 20.29 16.97 10.44
N THR A 185 20.38 17.07 9.11
CA THR A 185 21.60 17.51 8.43
C THR A 185 21.54 18.95 7.92
N GLY A 186 20.34 19.51 7.79
CA GLY A 186 20.10 20.75 7.07
C GLY A 186 20.05 20.60 5.54
N GLU A 187 20.47 19.46 4.98
CA GLU A 187 20.63 19.22 3.54
C GLU A 187 19.39 18.55 2.92
N GLY A 188 18.97 19.02 1.74
CA GLY A 188 17.96 18.38 0.91
C GLY A 188 18.53 17.22 0.08
N GLN A 189 17.67 16.57 -0.71
CA GLN A 189 18.01 15.36 -1.47
C GLN A 189 17.44 15.38 -2.89
N ASP A 190 18.09 14.67 -3.81
CA ASP A 190 17.52 14.26 -5.09
C ASP A 190 16.90 12.87 -4.92
N LEU A 191 15.59 12.77 -5.17
CA LEU A 191 14.82 11.55 -5.11
C LEU A 191 14.32 11.23 -6.52
N SER A 192 14.55 9.99 -6.96
CA SER A 192 14.02 9.45 -8.21
C SER A 192 13.18 8.23 -7.89
N CYS A 193 11.92 8.22 -8.37
CA CYS A 193 11.02 7.08 -8.28
C CYS A 193 10.63 6.64 -9.70
N ALA A 194 11.02 5.42 -10.06
CA ALA A 194 10.59 4.79 -11.30
C ALA A 194 9.23 4.10 -11.09
N VAL A 195 8.20 4.47 -11.86
CA VAL A 195 6.89 3.81 -11.80
C VAL A 195 7.03 2.31 -12.04
N HIS A 196 7.81 1.91 -13.03
CA HIS A 196 8.02 0.50 -13.37
C HIS A 196 8.64 -0.30 -12.20
N GLU A 197 9.64 0.27 -11.53
CA GLU A 197 10.28 -0.38 -10.38
C GLU A 197 9.32 -0.50 -9.19
N ALA A 198 8.53 0.55 -8.93
CA ALA A 198 7.53 0.55 -7.88
C ALA A 198 6.48 -0.54 -8.12
N VAL A 199 5.93 -0.64 -9.34
CA VAL A 199 4.88 -1.62 -9.67
C VAL A 199 5.41 -3.05 -9.66
N SER A 200 6.58 -3.29 -10.25
CA SER A 200 7.14 -4.65 -10.40
C SER A 200 7.45 -5.35 -9.07
N LYS A 201 7.54 -4.59 -7.97
CA LYS A 201 7.79 -5.12 -6.62
C LYS A 201 6.52 -5.29 -5.78
N ASN A 202 5.35 -4.99 -6.34
CA ASN A 202 4.06 -5.09 -5.67
C ASN A 202 3.08 -6.20 -6.15
N PRO A 203 3.47 -7.26 -6.91
CA PRO A 203 2.58 -8.42 -7.15
C PRO A 203 2.56 -9.40 -5.95
N GLU A 204 2.59 -8.88 -4.72
CA GLU A 204 2.62 -9.60 -3.44
C GLU A 204 3.77 -10.63 -3.28
N LEU A 205 3.59 -11.85 -3.81
CA LEU A 205 4.49 -13.00 -3.66
C LEU A 205 5.20 -13.40 -4.95
N ASP A 206 4.68 -13.04 -6.12
CA ASP A 206 5.06 -13.62 -7.41
C ASP A 206 6.57 -13.52 -7.69
N VAL A 207 7.11 -12.30 -7.68
CA VAL A 207 8.55 -12.06 -7.87
C VAL A 207 9.38 -12.81 -6.83
N MET A 208 8.91 -12.90 -5.58
CA MET A 208 9.64 -13.63 -4.56
C MET A 208 9.54 -15.15 -4.71
N SER A 209 8.46 -15.69 -5.29
CA SER A 209 8.34 -17.11 -5.65
C SER A 209 9.34 -17.48 -6.72
N TRP A 210 9.51 -16.60 -7.69
CA TRP A 210 10.55 -16.75 -8.68
C TRP A 210 11.97 -16.60 -8.09
N VAL A 211 12.24 -15.54 -7.32
CA VAL A 211 13.58 -15.29 -6.74
C VAL A 211 13.99 -16.39 -5.76
N MET A 212 13.06 -16.89 -4.96
CA MET A 212 13.35 -17.88 -3.93
C MET A 212 13.39 -19.29 -4.50
N ARG A 213 12.46 -19.68 -5.36
CA ARG A 213 12.34 -21.08 -5.79
C ARG A 213 12.28 -21.28 -7.30
N ARG A 214 12.31 -20.23 -8.12
CA ARG A 214 12.00 -20.33 -9.57
C ARG A 214 10.61 -20.91 -9.83
N ALA A 215 9.69 -20.73 -8.89
CA ALA A 215 8.32 -21.19 -9.02
C ALA A 215 7.47 -20.08 -9.68
N PRO A 216 6.79 -20.37 -10.80
CA PRO A 216 5.83 -19.43 -11.37
C PRO A 216 4.53 -19.43 -10.56
N LEU A 217 3.85 -18.28 -10.50
CA LEU A 217 2.45 -18.22 -10.08
C LEU A 217 1.53 -18.30 -11.30
N PHE A 218 0.38 -18.95 -11.10
CA PHE A 218 -0.69 -19.05 -12.09
C PHE A 218 -1.87 -18.20 -11.64
N ARG A 219 -2.33 -17.29 -12.51
CA ARG A 219 -3.60 -16.58 -12.35
C ARG A 219 -4.75 -17.58 -12.44
N MET A 220 -5.82 -17.30 -11.70
CA MET A 220 -6.98 -18.17 -11.62
C MET A 220 -8.26 -17.35 -11.45
N THR A 221 -9.29 -17.76 -12.16
CA THR A 221 -10.64 -17.19 -12.11
C THR A 221 -11.18 -17.30 -10.70
N CYS A 222 -11.64 -16.18 -10.12
CA CYS A 222 -12.31 -16.17 -8.81
C CYS A 222 -11.48 -16.77 -7.65
N ARG A 223 -10.15 -16.76 -7.78
CA ARG A 223 -9.19 -17.31 -6.82
C ARG A 223 -7.94 -16.43 -6.74
N HIS A 224 -7.20 -16.58 -5.64
CA HIS A 224 -5.89 -15.95 -5.49
C HIS A 224 -4.85 -16.66 -6.36
N ALA A 225 -4.02 -15.93 -7.12
CA ALA A 225 -2.95 -16.53 -7.91
C ALA A 225 -2.01 -17.41 -7.06
N GLY A 226 -1.52 -18.51 -7.62
CA GLY A 226 -0.77 -19.50 -6.84
C GLY A 226 0.08 -20.43 -7.69
N GLU A 227 1.07 -21.08 -7.07
CA GLU A 227 2.01 -22.00 -7.75
C GLU A 227 1.35 -23.30 -8.20
N ILE A 228 0.30 -23.70 -7.48
CA ILE A 228 -0.48 -24.90 -7.75
C ILE A 228 -1.90 -24.43 -8.06
N PRO A 229 -2.37 -24.58 -9.30
CA PRO A 229 -3.75 -24.28 -9.65
C PRO A 229 -4.72 -25.11 -8.80
N THR A 230 -5.76 -24.46 -8.30
CA THR A 230 -6.87 -25.10 -7.57
C THR A 230 -8.11 -25.08 -8.45
N HIS A 231 -9.05 -26.00 -8.27
CA HIS A 231 -10.18 -26.18 -9.18
C HIS A 231 -11.53 -25.66 -8.66
N VAL A 232 -11.64 -25.31 -7.37
CA VAL A 232 -12.87 -24.74 -6.77
C VAL A 232 -12.68 -23.25 -6.45
N PRO A 233 -13.58 -22.36 -6.91
CA PRO A 233 -13.46 -20.92 -6.67
C PRO A 233 -13.78 -20.53 -5.22
N THR A 234 -13.07 -19.54 -4.67
CA THR A 234 -13.38 -18.96 -3.34
C THR A 234 -14.34 -17.77 -3.42
N ILE A 235 -14.51 -17.20 -4.61
CA ILE A 235 -15.53 -16.18 -4.90
C ILE A 235 -16.71 -16.89 -5.56
N GLY A 236 -17.84 -16.92 -4.85
CA GLY A 236 -19.06 -17.59 -5.27
C GLY A 236 -20.13 -16.65 -5.78
N HIS A 237 -20.95 -17.18 -6.68
CA HIS A 237 -22.05 -16.45 -7.30
C HIS A 237 -23.37 -16.75 -6.58
N THR A 238 -24.13 -15.72 -6.23
CA THR A 238 -25.47 -15.85 -5.64
C THR A 238 -26.48 -16.30 -6.69
N LYS A 239 -27.67 -16.71 -6.25
CA LYS A 239 -28.78 -17.16 -7.12
C LYS A 239 -29.18 -16.15 -8.20
N ASP A 240 -28.97 -14.86 -7.93
CA ASP A 240 -29.49 -13.72 -8.68
C ASP A 240 -28.43 -12.91 -9.45
N GLY A 241 -27.19 -13.39 -9.63
CA GLY A 241 -26.24 -12.65 -10.47
C GLY A 241 -25.08 -11.96 -9.74
N ARG A 242 -25.03 -12.01 -8.42
CA ARG A 242 -24.06 -11.25 -7.61
C ARG A 242 -22.98 -12.17 -7.04
N TRP A 243 -22.00 -11.60 -6.35
CA TRP A 243 -20.81 -12.33 -5.94
C TRP A 243 -20.48 -12.13 -4.46
N CYS A 244 -19.95 -13.16 -3.80
CA CYS A 244 -19.46 -13.10 -2.43
C CYS A 244 -18.11 -13.82 -2.35
N ILE A 245 -17.11 -13.20 -1.72
CA ILE A 245 -15.91 -13.91 -1.33
C ILE A 245 -16.19 -14.59 0.01
N ALA A 246 -15.88 -15.87 0.10
CA ALA A 246 -16.02 -16.63 1.32
C ALA A 246 -14.80 -17.52 1.47
N THR A 247 -14.08 -17.32 2.57
CA THR A 247 -12.94 -18.16 2.94
C THR A 247 -13.21 -18.77 4.33
N GLY A 248 -12.43 -19.78 4.70
CA GLY A 248 -12.61 -20.47 5.98
C GLY A 248 -12.45 -21.99 5.86
N VAL A 249 -11.32 -22.43 5.30
CA VAL A 249 -11.07 -23.86 5.06
C VAL A 249 -10.18 -24.51 6.12
N SER A 250 -9.71 -23.74 7.11
CA SER A 250 -8.89 -24.30 8.19
C SER A 250 -9.74 -25.10 9.17
N VAL A 251 -9.10 -26.00 9.93
CA VAL A 251 -9.76 -26.76 11.02
C VAL A 251 -10.42 -25.80 12.02
N ARG A 252 -9.77 -24.68 12.33
CA ARG A 252 -10.34 -23.65 13.21
C ARG A 252 -11.60 -23.03 12.63
N ASP A 253 -11.63 -22.76 11.33
CA ASP A 253 -12.79 -22.16 10.68
C ASP A 253 -13.96 -23.14 10.62
N GLN A 254 -13.68 -24.43 10.39
CA GLN A 254 -14.70 -25.49 10.38
C GLN A 254 -15.49 -25.58 11.69
N ALA A 255 -14.86 -25.31 12.83
CA ALA A 255 -15.53 -25.29 14.13
C ALA A 255 -16.67 -24.25 14.21
N ASN A 256 -16.60 -23.18 13.40
CA ASN A 256 -17.64 -22.16 13.28
C ASN A 256 -18.49 -22.34 12.01
N LEU A 257 -17.89 -22.80 10.92
CA LEU A 257 -18.54 -22.97 9.63
C LEU A 257 -19.61 -24.06 9.66
N VAL A 258 -19.30 -25.23 10.23
CA VAL A 258 -20.25 -26.35 10.24
C VAL A 258 -21.52 -25.98 11.02
N PRO A 259 -21.44 -25.50 12.28
CA PRO A 259 -22.64 -25.04 12.99
C PRO A 259 -23.38 -23.90 12.29
N PHE A 260 -22.65 -23.00 11.62
CA PHE A 260 -23.26 -21.94 10.84
C PHE A 260 -24.11 -22.50 9.68
N LEU A 261 -23.57 -23.43 8.90
CA LEU A 261 -24.28 -24.05 7.78
C LEU A 261 -25.41 -24.98 8.24
N GLU A 262 -25.25 -25.68 9.36
CA GLU A 262 -26.28 -26.53 9.99
C GLU A 262 -27.54 -25.76 10.35
N ARG A 263 -27.43 -24.49 10.79
CA ARG A 263 -28.58 -23.62 11.05
C ARG A 263 -29.48 -23.42 9.82
N PHE A 264 -28.94 -23.60 8.63
CA PHE A 264 -29.66 -23.52 7.36
C PHE A 264 -29.90 -24.90 6.73
N GLY A 265 -29.45 -25.99 7.37
CA GLY A 265 -29.51 -27.35 6.82
C GLY A 265 -28.64 -27.56 5.58
N MET A 266 -27.54 -26.82 5.46
CA MET A 266 -26.70 -26.75 4.26
C MET A 266 -25.24 -27.16 4.48
N GLN A 267 -24.94 -27.82 5.59
CA GLN A 267 -23.60 -28.35 5.91
C GLN A 267 -23.19 -29.54 5.03
N ALA A 268 -24.14 -30.15 4.31
CA ALA A 268 -23.93 -31.38 3.55
C ALA A 268 -23.36 -32.50 4.44
N ASP A 269 -22.21 -33.05 4.06
CA ASP A 269 -21.45 -34.09 4.75
C ASP A 269 -20.30 -33.53 5.59
N LEU A 270 -20.18 -32.20 5.73
CA LEU A 270 -19.16 -31.59 6.58
C LEU A 270 -19.43 -31.93 8.05
N VAL A 271 -18.41 -32.48 8.71
CA VAL A 271 -18.45 -32.81 10.13
C VAL A 271 -17.62 -31.80 10.90
N LYS A 272 -18.17 -31.30 12.01
CA LYS A 272 -17.44 -30.44 12.92
C LYS A 272 -16.16 -31.16 13.40
N PRO A 273 -15.00 -30.46 13.44
CA PRO A 273 -13.80 -31.04 14.02
C PRO A 273 -14.05 -31.53 15.45
N GLY A 274 -13.62 -32.76 15.75
CA GLY A 274 -13.76 -33.34 17.09
C GLY A 274 -12.92 -32.60 18.14
N ASP A 275 -13.20 -32.82 19.42
CA ASP A 275 -12.59 -32.09 20.55
C ASP A 275 -11.05 -32.26 20.64
N GLY A 276 -10.50 -33.32 20.03
CA GLY A 276 -9.05 -33.56 19.94
C GLY A 276 -8.36 -32.95 18.71
N ALA A 277 -9.10 -32.26 17.83
CA ALA A 277 -8.53 -31.65 16.64
C ALA A 277 -7.59 -30.48 17.01
N ASP A 278 -6.42 -30.42 16.37
CA ASP A 278 -5.50 -29.30 16.58
C ASP A 278 -6.01 -28.03 15.88
N ILE A 279 -6.87 -27.29 16.57
CA ILE A 279 -7.38 -25.98 16.14
C ILE A 279 -6.28 -24.89 16.09
N ARG A 280 -5.07 -25.18 16.60
CA ARG A 280 -3.91 -24.28 16.56
C ARG A 280 -3.01 -24.57 15.37
N ALA A 281 -3.22 -25.67 14.65
CA ALA A 281 -2.51 -25.95 13.41
C ALA A 281 -2.75 -24.80 12.42
N ARG A 282 -1.65 -24.22 11.92
CA ARG A 282 -1.70 -23.12 10.95
C ARG A 282 -1.07 -23.58 9.65
N ASN A 283 -1.74 -23.26 8.55
CA ASN A 283 -1.21 -23.56 7.24
C ASN A 283 0.03 -22.71 6.96
N VAL A 284 1.14 -23.36 6.56
CA VAL A 284 2.33 -22.68 6.05
C VAL A 284 2.13 -22.50 4.54
N PRO A 285 2.01 -21.27 4.04
CA PRO A 285 1.64 -21.11 2.63
C PRO A 285 2.78 -21.54 1.70
N GLY A 286 2.40 -22.24 0.63
CA GLY A 286 3.35 -22.83 -0.32
C GLY A 286 3.96 -24.16 0.13
N SER A 287 3.61 -24.70 1.31
CA SER A 287 4.07 -26.02 1.79
C SER A 287 3.00 -27.11 1.75
N GLY A 288 1.75 -26.79 1.37
CA GLY A 288 0.65 -27.74 1.29
C GLY A 288 -0.05 -27.68 -0.07
N THR A 289 -0.47 -28.84 -0.57
CA THR A 289 -1.51 -28.91 -1.59
C THR A 289 -2.81 -28.42 -0.95
N ALA A 290 -3.57 -27.54 -1.61
CA ALA A 290 -4.97 -27.37 -1.29
C ALA A 290 -5.65 -28.69 -1.69
N GLY A 291 -5.64 -29.66 -0.76
CA GLY A 291 -6.12 -31.01 -1.03
C GLY A 291 -7.63 -31.05 -1.28
N GLU A 292 -8.11 -32.16 -1.81
CA GLU A 292 -9.52 -32.40 -2.12
C GLU A 292 -10.47 -32.09 -0.96
N ALA A 293 -10.03 -32.28 0.30
CA ALA A 293 -10.83 -31.89 1.47
C ALA A 293 -11.11 -30.38 1.54
N ALA A 294 -10.13 -29.53 1.24
CA ALA A 294 -10.31 -28.08 1.22
C ALA A 294 -11.15 -27.62 0.02
N ALA A 295 -10.97 -28.29 -1.12
CA ALA A 295 -11.81 -28.09 -2.31
C ALA A 295 -13.28 -28.42 -1.99
N HIS A 296 -13.54 -29.55 -1.33
CA HIS A 296 -14.86 -29.97 -0.91
C HIS A 296 -15.53 -29.00 0.07
N ILE A 297 -14.82 -28.53 1.10
CA ILE A 297 -15.34 -27.49 2.02
C ILE A 297 -15.73 -26.23 1.24
N THR A 298 -14.87 -25.81 0.31
CA THR A 298 -15.14 -24.64 -0.53
C THR A 298 -16.36 -24.87 -1.41
N GLU A 299 -16.53 -26.06 -1.98
CA GLU A 299 -17.69 -26.44 -2.79
C GLU A 299 -19.00 -26.37 -1.98
N VAL A 300 -19.00 -26.83 -0.72
CA VAL A 300 -20.17 -26.71 0.17
C VAL A 300 -20.49 -25.23 0.44
N ILE A 301 -19.48 -24.40 0.70
CA ILE A 301 -19.66 -22.94 0.84
C ILE A 301 -20.24 -22.34 -0.46
N GLN A 302 -19.74 -22.76 -1.62
CA GLN A 302 -20.24 -22.29 -2.92
C GLN A 302 -21.71 -22.64 -3.14
N ARG A 303 -22.13 -23.85 -2.76
CA ARG A 303 -23.54 -24.27 -2.80
C ARG A 303 -24.41 -23.43 -1.87
N PHE A 304 -23.92 -23.13 -0.66
CA PHE A 304 -24.59 -22.22 0.27
C PHE A 304 -24.81 -20.84 -0.36
N ILE A 305 -23.76 -20.24 -0.93
CA ILE A 305 -23.86 -18.92 -1.58
C ILE A 305 -24.87 -18.96 -2.74
N ARG A 306 -24.83 -19.99 -3.58
CA ARG A 306 -25.72 -20.16 -4.73
C ARG A 306 -27.19 -20.37 -4.36
N ALA A 307 -27.48 -20.84 -3.14
CA ALA A 307 -28.85 -20.98 -2.65
C ALA A 307 -29.48 -19.64 -2.23
N HIS A 308 -28.68 -18.60 -1.99
CA HIS A 308 -29.14 -17.29 -1.53
C HIS A 308 -29.08 -16.26 -2.66
N THR A 309 -29.99 -15.29 -2.62
CA THR A 309 -29.85 -14.04 -3.38
C THR A 309 -28.85 -13.11 -2.70
N TRP A 310 -28.43 -12.04 -3.37
CA TRP A 310 -27.58 -11.01 -2.77
C TRP A 310 -28.15 -10.43 -1.48
N GLU A 311 -29.46 -10.14 -1.46
CA GLU A 311 -30.15 -9.54 -0.33
C GLU A 311 -30.28 -10.53 0.84
N THR A 312 -30.53 -11.80 0.54
CA THR A 312 -30.80 -12.83 1.54
C THR A 312 -29.55 -13.55 2.04
N LEU A 313 -28.38 -13.35 1.43
CA LEU A 313 -27.14 -14.02 1.84
C LEU A 313 -26.73 -13.55 3.25
N PRO A 314 -26.69 -14.44 4.27
CA PRO A 314 -26.44 -14.07 5.67
C PRO A 314 -24.94 -13.85 5.96
N TRP A 315 -24.24 -13.07 5.12
CA TRP A 315 -22.80 -12.84 5.24
C TRP A 315 -22.41 -12.08 6.52
N ARG A 316 -23.31 -11.23 7.05
CA ARG A 316 -23.08 -10.54 8.34
C ARG A 316 -23.16 -11.52 9.52
N GLU A 317 -24.06 -12.49 9.46
CA GLU A 317 -24.15 -13.55 10.46
C GLU A 317 -22.91 -14.46 10.39
N ALA A 318 -22.42 -14.74 9.17
CA ALA A 318 -21.17 -15.45 8.97
C ALA A 318 -19.98 -14.69 9.62
N GLN A 319 -19.87 -13.38 9.40
CA GLN A 319 -18.89 -12.53 10.08
C GLN A 319 -19.06 -12.52 11.60
N GLY A 320 -20.29 -12.49 12.11
CA GLY A 320 -20.61 -12.62 13.53
C GLY A 320 -20.19 -13.98 14.12
N ALA A 321 -20.22 -15.04 13.32
CA ALA A 321 -19.68 -16.37 13.66
C ALA A 321 -18.15 -16.47 13.49
N GLY A 322 -17.47 -15.38 13.11
CA GLY A 322 -16.02 -15.34 12.91
C GLY A 322 -15.55 -15.88 11.56
N LEU A 323 -16.43 -15.97 10.56
CA LEU A 323 -16.09 -16.40 9.20
C LEU A 323 -15.74 -15.20 8.31
N LEU A 324 -14.72 -15.35 7.47
CA LEU A 324 -14.20 -14.28 6.60
C LEU A 324 -14.98 -14.20 5.29
N TRP A 325 -16.21 -13.70 5.38
CA TRP A 325 -17.13 -13.60 4.25
C TRP A 325 -17.45 -12.14 3.94
N ALA A 326 -17.45 -11.78 2.66
CA ALA A 326 -17.76 -10.41 2.25
C ALA A 326 -18.42 -10.37 0.87
N PRO A 327 -19.48 -9.57 0.70
CA PRO A 327 -20.10 -9.36 -0.59
C PRO A 327 -19.19 -8.56 -1.53
N LEU A 328 -19.10 -8.94 -2.81
CA LEU A 328 -18.39 -8.17 -3.82
C LEU A 328 -19.28 -7.03 -4.31
N ARG A 329 -18.90 -5.82 -3.91
CA ARG A 329 -19.65 -4.60 -4.23
C ARG A 329 -19.22 -3.99 -5.55
N LYS A 330 -20.18 -3.36 -6.21
CA LYS A 330 -19.89 -2.38 -7.26
C LYS A 330 -19.26 -1.15 -6.61
N PRO A 331 -18.31 -0.45 -7.27
CA PRO A 331 -17.61 0.68 -6.65
C PRO A 331 -18.54 1.77 -6.07
N HIS A 332 -19.62 2.12 -6.77
CA HIS A 332 -20.56 3.15 -6.33
C HIS A 332 -21.37 2.77 -5.08
N GLU A 333 -21.54 1.48 -4.79
CA GLU A 333 -22.22 1.01 -3.57
C GLU A 333 -21.43 1.38 -2.31
N ASN A 334 -20.14 1.71 -2.42
CA ASN A 334 -19.35 2.19 -1.29
C ASN A 334 -19.67 3.63 -0.87
N ALA A 335 -20.08 4.50 -1.80
CA ALA A 335 -20.30 5.91 -1.48
C ALA A 335 -21.46 6.12 -0.48
N GLY A 336 -22.48 5.26 -0.55
CA GLY A 336 -23.65 5.29 0.34
C GLY A 336 -23.55 4.37 1.56
N ASP A 337 -22.44 3.66 1.77
CA ASP A 337 -22.39 2.67 2.85
C ASP A 337 -22.21 3.34 4.24
N PRO A 338 -23.04 2.97 5.24
CA PRO A 338 -22.95 3.56 6.59
C PRO A 338 -21.59 3.38 7.28
N HIS A 339 -20.87 2.28 7.01
CA HIS A 339 -19.52 2.06 7.54
C HIS A 339 -18.54 3.11 7.01
N TRP A 340 -18.58 3.38 5.70
CA TRP A 340 -17.69 4.36 5.08
C TRP A 340 -18.03 5.80 5.46
N GLN A 341 -19.31 6.10 5.65
CA GLN A 341 -19.77 7.38 6.19
C GLN A 341 -19.27 7.60 7.62
N ALA A 342 -19.42 6.60 8.50
CA ALA A 342 -18.94 6.67 9.88
C ALA A 342 -17.41 6.86 9.99
N ARG A 343 -16.67 6.40 8.97
CA ARG A 343 -15.21 6.56 8.88
C ARG A 343 -14.75 7.86 8.23
N GLY A 344 -15.69 8.70 7.77
CA GLY A 344 -15.39 9.92 7.01
C GLY A 344 -14.66 9.64 5.70
N THR A 345 -14.84 8.45 5.11
CA THR A 345 -14.15 8.03 3.89
C THR A 345 -14.52 8.92 2.70
N PHE A 346 -15.75 9.42 2.70
CA PHE A 346 -16.25 10.38 1.72
C PHE A 346 -16.57 11.71 2.38
N ALA A 347 -16.32 12.82 1.69
CA ALA A 347 -16.73 14.15 2.14
C ALA A 347 -17.31 14.96 0.99
N GLU A 348 -18.26 15.82 1.34
CA GLU A 348 -18.79 16.85 0.46
C GLU A 348 -17.76 17.98 0.31
N VAL A 349 -17.41 18.29 -0.93
CA VAL A 349 -16.49 19.38 -1.27
C VAL A 349 -17.26 20.39 -2.10
N GLU A 350 -17.25 21.63 -1.65
CA GLU A 350 -17.92 22.76 -2.30
C GLU A 350 -17.18 23.18 -3.58
N HIS A 351 -17.96 23.47 -4.62
CA HIS A 351 -17.53 24.12 -5.86
C HIS A 351 -18.30 25.45 -5.98
N PRO A 352 -17.77 26.55 -5.41
CA PRO A 352 -18.50 27.81 -5.30
C PRO A 352 -18.97 28.37 -6.64
N GLU A 353 -18.15 28.24 -7.68
CA GLU A 353 -18.46 28.67 -9.05
C GLU A 353 -19.64 27.91 -9.68
N LEU A 354 -20.01 26.76 -9.11
CA LEU A 354 -21.16 25.96 -9.51
C LEU A 354 -22.33 26.05 -8.52
N GLY A 355 -22.15 26.74 -7.37
CA GLY A 355 -23.15 26.85 -6.32
C GLY A 355 -23.59 25.51 -5.72
N ARG A 356 -22.73 24.48 -5.74
CA ARG A 356 -23.05 23.14 -5.24
C ARG A 356 -21.83 22.36 -4.74
N SER A 357 -22.07 21.29 -4.01
CA SER A 357 -21.04 20.37 -3.52
C SER A 357 -21.09 19.02 -4.26
N PHE A 358 -19.97 18.31 -4.23
CA PHE A 358 -19.86 16.94 -4.71
C PHE A 358 -19.16 16.06 -3.70
N THR A 359 -19.50 14.77 -3.69
CA THR A 359 -18.88 13.75 -2.86
C THR A 359 -17.52 13.32 -3.42
N TYR A 360 -16.46 13.40 -2.61
CA TYR A 360 -15.13 12.91 -2.94
C TYR A 360 -14.65 11.83 -1.96
N PRO A 361 -13.83 10.86 -2.40
CA PRO A 361 -13.04 10.03 -1.49
C PRO A 361 -11.90 10.83 -0.87
N VAL A 362 -11.81 10.83 0.47
CA VAL A 362 -10.91 11.72 1.22
C VAL A 362 -10.18 11.06 2.39
N SER A 363 -10.70 10.04 3.06
CA SER A 363 -9.98 9.48 4.23
C SER A 363 -8.91 8.47 3.83
N ARG A 364 -7.69 8.62 4.37
CA ARG A 364 -6.55 7.71 4.11
C ARG A 364 -6.08 6.98 5.37
N TRP A 365 -6.08 7.65 6.51
CA TRP A 365 -5.68 7.08 7.81
C TRP A 365 -6.27 7.92 8.93
N LEU A 366 -6.33 7.33 10.14
CA LEU A 366 -6.82 7.97 11.36
C LEU A 366 -5.66 8.10 12.35
N SER A 367 -5.55 9.24 13.03
CA SER A 367 -4.69 9.42 14.20
C SER A 367 -5.44 10.30 15.22
N THR A 368 -5.01 10.23 16.48
CA THR A 368 -5.64 10.94 17.61
C THR A 368 -5.45 12.45 17.53
N GLU A 369 -4.29 12.91 17.06
CA GLU A 369 -3.92 14.33 17.06
C GLU A 369 -4.05 14.99 15.68
N THR A 370 -3.74 14.25 14.62
CA THR A 370 -3.73 14.78 13.26
C THR A 370 -4.50 13.88 12.32
N ARG A 371 -4.98 14.43 11.21
CA ARG A 371 -5.70 13.64 10.18
C ARG A 371 -5.37 14.16 8.80
N TRP A 372 -5.56 13.30 7.80
CA TRP A 372 -5.53 13.74 6.40
C TRP A 372 -6.65 14.76 6.16
N GLN A 373 -6.32 15.91 5.58
CA GLN A 373 -7.27 17.01 5.37
C GLN A 373 -7.92 16.91 3.99
N VAL A 374 -9.23 17.18 3.94
CA VAL A 374 -10.01 17.18 2.70
C VAL A 374 -9.52 18.26 1.73
N GLY A 375 -9.28 19.47 2.23
CA GLY A 375 -8.93 20.66 1.44
C GLY A 375 -10.13 21.25 0.68
N ARG A 376 -9.91 22.40 0.00
CA ARG A 376 -10.87 22.95 -0.99
C ARG A 376 -10.86 22.13 -2.28
N ARG A 377 -11.84 22.33 -3.18
CA ARG A 377 -11.84 21.76 -4.54
C ARG A 377 -10.52 22.00 -5.29
N ALA A 378 -10.30 21.26 -6.38
CA ALA A 378 -9.16 21.53 -7.25
C ALA A 378 -9.19 23.00 -7.73
N PRO A 379 -8.04 23.68 -7.83
CA PRO A 379 -7.99 25.09 -8.19
C PRO A 379 -8.39 25.31 -9.66
N LEU A 380 -9.08 26.42 -9.93
CA LEU A 380 -9.28 26.88 -11.31
C LEU A 380 -7.92 27.25 -11.93
N LEU A 381 -7.79 27.22 -13.24
CA LEU A 381 -6.54 27.55 -13.92
C LEU A 381 -6.09 28.98 -13.54
N GLY A 382 -4.91 29.07 -12.92
CA GLY A 382 -4.33 30.33 -12.48
C GLY A 382 -5.06 31.04 -11.34
N GLU A 383 -6.01 30.35 -10.66
CA GLU A 383 -6.85 30.94 -9.60
C GLU A 383 -6.04 31.65 -8.51
N ASP A 384 -4.84 31.13 -8.20
CA ASP A 384 -4.03 31.60 -7.08
C ASP A 384 -2.80 32.40 -7.51
N THR A 385 -2.60 32.66 -8.81
CA THR A 385 -1.39 33.31 -9.34
C THR A 385 -1.06 34.60 -8.58
N ALA A 386 -2.01 35.54 -8.50
CA ALA A 386 -1.78 36.82 -7.84
C ALA A 386 -1.50 36.65 -6.33
N ALA A 387 -2.24 35.79 -5.65
CA ALA A 387 -2.09 35.56 -4.21
C ALA A 387 -0.75 34.90 -3.85
N VAL A 388 -0.33 33.90 -4.62
CA VAL A 388 0.93 33.18 -4.41
C VAL A 388 2.13 34.09 -4.68
N LEU A 389 2.09 34.88 -5.76
CA LEU A 389 3.16 35.81 -6.11
C LEU A 389 3.26 36.97 -5.09
N ALA A 390 2.13 37.50 -4.60
CA ALA A 390 2.14 38.48 -3.52
C ALA A 390 2.78 37.91 -2.24
N GLY A 391 2.55 36.63 -1.96
CA GLY A 391 3.13 35.91 -0.82
C GLY A 391 4.66 35.80 -0.84
N LEU A 392 5.33 35.96 -1.99
CA LEU A 392 6.79 35.97 -2.09
C LEU A 392 7.43 37.09 -1.26
N LYS A 393 6.69 38.17 -0.99
CA LYS A 393 7.14 39.32 -0.20
C LYS A 393 7.13 39.07 1.31
N THR A 394 6.42 38.03 1.78
CA THR A 394 6.26 37.74 3.22
C THR A 394 7.25 36.67 3.66
N PRO A 395 8.09 36.87 4.68
CA PRO A 395 9.00 35.83 5.16
C PRO A 395 8.23 34.57 5.59
N SER A 396 8.60 33.40 5.07
CA SER A 396 8.07 32.13 5.59
C SER A 396 8.90 31.71 6.80
N PRO A 397 8.28 31.40 7.95
CA PRO A 397 9.01 30.83 9.08
C PRO A 397 9.61 29.49 8.66
N ALA A 398 10.90 29.29 8.95
CA ALA A 398 11.52 27.98 8.77
C ALA A 398 10.85 26.99 9.72
N ALA A 399 10.23 25.94 9.19
CA ALA A 399 9.69 24.91 10.05
C ALA A 399 10.84 24.19 10.77
N THR A 400 10.81 24.20 12.09
CA THR A 400 11.68 23.40 12.94
C THR A 400 10.83 22.31 13.57
N VAL A 401 11.27 21.06 13.45
CA VAL A 401 10.66 19.95 14.21
C VAL A 401 11.56 19.68 15.41
N PRO A 402 11.09 19.88 16.65
CA PRO A 402 11.92 19.75 17.85
C PRO A 402 12.17 18.31 18.30
N ALA A 403 11.80 17.30 17.50
CA ALA A 403 11.88 15.90 17.93
C ALA A 403 13.33 15.39 17.85
N ARG A 404 13.97 15.24 19.00
CA ARG A 404 15.17 14.39 19.15
C ARG A 404 14.72 12.95 19.47
N PRO A 405 15.40 11.92 18.93
CA PRO A 405 15.13 10.54 19.30
C PRO A 405 15.30 10.33 20.82
N ARG A 406 14.52 9.42 21.41
CA ARG A 406 14.62 9.10 22.85
C ARG A 406 15.92 8.38 23.23
N THR A 407 16.60 7.80 22.24
CA THR A 407 17.75 6.93 22.48
C THR A 407 18.94 7.32 21.60
N GLU A 408 20.11 7.50 22.21
CA GLU A 408 21.36 7.61 21.47
C GLU A 408 21.76 6.22 20.94
N THR A 409 21.71 6.05 19.63
CA THR A 409 22.13 4.81 18.95
C THR A 409 23.36 5.10 18.10
N PRO A 410 24.39 4.22 18.06
CA PRO A 410 25.56 4.44 17.22
C PRO A 410 25.18 4.76 15.77
N THR A 411 25.78 5.83 15.22
CA THR A 411 25.49 6.30 13.86
C THR A 411 25.75 5.19 12.84
N ARG A 412 24.72 4.77 12.11
CA ARG A 412 24.83 3.83 11.00
C ARG A 412 24.80 4.63 9.72
N LEU A 413 25.81 4.44 8.88
CA LEU A 413 25.90 5.15 7.61
C LEU A 413 25.26 4.32 6.50
N SER A 414 24.52 5.00 5.64
CA SER A 414 24.05 4.47 4.36
C SER A 414 25.22 4.19 3.42
N ALA A 415 24.94 3.56 2.28
CA ALA A 415 25.92 3.34 1.21
C ALA A 415 26.57 4.63 0.69
N HIS A 416 25.96 5.79 0.95
CA HIS A 416 26.48 7.12 0.59
C HIS A 416 27.20 7.83 1.75
N GLY A 417 27.52 7.13 2.85
CA GLY A 417 28.25 7.71 3.99
C GLY A 417 27.43 8.69 4.83
N LYS A 418 26.11 8.74 4.65
CA LYS A 418 25.19 9.65 5.36
C LYS A 418 24.32 8.88 6.36
N ALA A 419 23.98 9.51 7.49
CA ALA A 419 23.07 8.94 8.48
C ALA A 419 21.67 8.71 7.92
N PHE A 420 21.02 7.67 8.40
CA PHE A 420 19.66 7.32 8.02
C PHE A 420 18.60 8.23 8.66
N PRO A 421 17.46 8.48 8.00
CA PRO A 421 16.46 9.44 8.46
C PRO A 421 15.67 9.03 9.71
N LEU A 422 15.56 7.73 10.01
CA LEU A 422 14.95 7.21 11.24
C LEU A 422 15.99 6.69 12.25
N GLN A 423 17.26 7.10 12.09
CA GLN A 423 18.31 6.81 13.07
C GLN A 423 17.87 7.26 14.47
N GLY A 424 17.98 6.35 15.44
CA GLY A 424 17.60 6.60 16.84
C GLY A 424 16.14 6.35 17.18
N VAL A 425 15.28 6.10 16.18
CA VAL A 425 13.90 5.66 16.40
C VAL A 425 13.88 4.16 16.70
N ARG A 426 13.29 3.77 17.83
CA ARG A 426 13.08 2.36 18.18
C ARG A 426 11.63 1.94 17.99
N ILE A 427 11.44 0.79 17.34
CA ILE A 427 10.13 0.17 17.12
C ILE A 427 10.10 -1.20 17.80
N PHE A 428 9.16 -1.40 18.72
CA PHE A 428 8.85 -2.72 19.25
C PHE A 428 7.71 -3.34 18.44
N ASP A 429 8.03 -4.42 17.75
CA ASP A 429 7.25 -4.92 16.63
C ASP A 429 6.63 -6.29 16.94
N PHE A 430 5.34 -6.29 17.27
CA PHE A 430 4.48 -7.47 17.39
C PHE A 430 3.78 -7.84 16.09
N SER A 431 4.12 -7.18 14.97
CA SER A 431 3.52 -7.49 13.68
C SER A 431 3.73 -8.96 13.30
N TRP A 432 2.72 -9.50 12.64
CA TRP A 432 2.65 -10.90 12.23
C TRP A 432 2.18 -10.96 10.78
N PHE A 433 2.70 -11.91 10.00
CA PHE A 433 2.35 -12.11 8.59
C PHE A 433 2.81 -10.98 7.65
N LEU A 434 2.33 -11.05 6.40
CA LEU A 434 2.74 -10.20 5.28
C LEU A 434 2.42 -8.70 5.47
N ALA A 435 1.19 -8.36 5.84
CA ALA A 435 0.70 -6.97 5.76
C ALA A 435 1.34 -6.06 6.82
N SER A 436 1.26 -6.46 8.10
CA SER A 436 1.72 -5.62 9.22
C SER A 436 3.26 -5.57 9.30
N ALA A 437 3.97 -6.66 8.97
CA ALA A 437 5.43 -6.69 9.00
C ALA A 437 6.09 -5.83 7.93
N GLY A 438 5.41 -5.60 6.79
CA GLY A 438 5.93 -4.80 5.69
C GLY A 438 6.17 -3.34 6.04
N GLY A 439 5.33 -2.75 6.89
CA GLY A 439 5.45 -1.34 7.30
C GLY A 439 6.72 -1.08 8.12
N THR A 440 6.96 -1.90 9.14
CA THR A 440 8.16 -1.76 9.99
C THR A 440 9.44 -2.17 9.27
N ARG A 441 9.36 -3.00 8.21
CA ARG A 441 10.51 -3.23 7.30
C ARG A 441 10.96 -1.95 6.60
N LEU A 442 10.02 -1.13 6.13
CA LEU A 442 10.36 0.16 5.51
C LEU A 442 11.06 1.07 6.54
N ALA A 443 10.55 1.12 7.77
CA ALA A 443 11.20 1.87 8.84
C ALA A 443 12.62 1.37 9.15
N ALA A 444 12.83 0.05 9.18
CA ALA A 444 14.16 -0.55 9.36
C ALA A 444 15.12 -0.17 8.20
N ALA A 445 14.64 -0.20 6.95
CA ALA A 445 15.41 0.23 5.78
C ALA A 445 15.77 1.73 5.82
N LEU A 446 14.96 2.52 6.53
CA LEU A 446 15.20 3.94 6.82
C LEU A 446 15.99 4.16 8.12
N GLY A 447 16.56 3.11 8.73
CA GLY A 447 17.50 3.18 9.85
C GLY A 447 16.90 3.04 11.25
N ALA A 448 15.60 2.78 11.39
CA ALA A 448 14.99 2.52 12.69
C ALA A 448 15.51 1.20 13.31
N ASP A 449 15.68 1.19 14.63
CA ASP A 449 15.97 -0.02 15.41
C ASP A 449 14.66 -0.80 15.64
N VAL A 450 14.38 -1.77 14.77
CA VAL A 450 13.15 -2.56 14.82
C VAL A 450 13.42 -3.90 15.48
N ILE A 451 12.78 -4.12 16.63
CA ILE A 451 12.87 -5.36 17.41
C ILE A 451 11.58 -6.14 17.19
N LYS A 452 11.66 -7.19 16.37
CA LYS A 452 10.55 -8.07 16.07
C LYS A 452 10.41 -9.14 17.14
N VAL A 453 9.24 -9.14 17.77
CA VAL A 453 8.85 -10.17 18.74
C VAL A 453 8.34 -11.39 18.00
N GLU A 454 8.93 -12.53 18.29
CA GLU A 454 8.48 -13.85 17.89
C GLU A 454 8.32 -14.73 19.13
N TRP A 455 7.59 -15.83 19.03
CA TRP A 455 7.56 -16.83 20.10
C TRP A 455 7.98 -18.17 19.51
N LYS A 456 9.13 -18.70 19.95
CA LYS A 456 9.72 -19.93 19.40
C LYS A 456 8.78 -21.13 19.37
N GLU A 457 7.89 -21.27 20.35
CA GLU A 457 6.91 -22.38 20.42
C GLU A 457 5.66 -22.11 19.57
N ASN A 458 5.50 -20.89 19.06
CA ASN A 458 4.39 -20.47 18.23
C ASN A 458 4.83 -19.44 17.17
N PRO A 459 5.80 -19.79 16.28
CA PRO A 459 6.47 -18.83 15.41
C PRO A 459 5.59 -18.39 14.24
N ASP A 460 5.88 -17.26 13.61
CA ASP A 460 5.24 -16.87 12.34
C ASP A 460 5.35 -18.01 11.30
N THR A 461 4.21 -18.50 10.82
CA THR A 461 4.16 -19.53 9.76
C THR A 461 4.96 -19.16 8.50
N ARG A 462 5.14 -17.87 8.23
CA ARG A 462 5.93 -17.40 7.08
C ARG A 462 7.43 -17.65 7.25
N LEU A 463 7.92 -17.90 8.47
CA LEU A 463 9.30 -18.34 8.72
C LEU A 463 9.64 -19.62 7.95
N ALA A 464 8.65 -20.49 7.73
CA ALA A 464 8.83 -21.74 7.00
C ALA A 464 8.33 -21.69 5.55
N ALA A 465 7.77 -20.57 5.10
CA ALA A 465 7.16 -20.46 3.77
C ALA A 465 8.21 -20.19 2.68
N MET A 466 8.14 -20.94 1.58
CA MET A 466 8.99 -20.77 0.39
C MET A 466 10.50 -20.93 0.63
N ALA A 467 10.90 -21.84 1.51
CA ALA A 467 12.29 -22.12 1.77
C ALA A 467 12.97 -22.83 0.57
N PRO A 468 14.10 -22.33 0.06
CA PRO A 468 14.85 -22.98 -1.01
C PRO A 468 15.84 -24.01 -0.47
N VAL A 469 15.65 -25.27 -0.84
CA VAL A 469 16.63 -26.32 -0.55
C VAL A 469 17.98 -25.97 -1.22
N GLY A 470 19.09 -26.13 -0.50
CA GLY A 470 20.44 -25.88 -1.04
C GLY A 470 20.87 -24.41 -1.12
N GLY A 471 20.09 -23.48 -0.57
CA GLY A 471 20.50 -22.10 -0.34
C GLY A 471 20.76 -21.27 -1.61
N ARG A 472 21.74 -20.36 -1.57
CA ARG A 472 21.98 -19.38 -2.66
C ARG A 472 22.49 -20.02 -3.95
N ALA A 473 23.37 -21.03 -3.86
CA ALA A 473 23.94 -21.69 -5.03
C ALA A 473 22.86 -22.44 -5.81
N ALA A 474 22.04 -23.24 -5.12
CA ALA A 474 20.92 -23.96 -5.72
C ALA A 474 19.94 -23.02 -6.44
N ARG A 475 19.56 -21.90 -5.80
CA ARG A 475 18.69 -20.88 -6.41
C ARG A 475 19.23 -20.28 -7.71
N ARG A 476 20.54 -20.04 -7.77
CA ARG A 476 21.19 -19.45 -8.95
C ARG A 476 21.28 -20.44 -10.11
N GLY A 477 21.54 -21.73 -9.81
CA GLY A 477 21.63 -22.80 -10.81
C GLY A 477 20.28 -23.40 -11.23
N ALA A 478 19.20 -23.15 -10.48
CA ALA A 478 17.89 -23.70 -10.77
C ALA A 478 17.31 -23.16 -12.10
N THR A 479 16.97 -24.07 -13.00
CA THR A 479 16.24 -23.82 -14.26
C THR A 479 14.76 -24.19 -14.17
N ALA A 480 14.35 -24.81 -13.06
CA ALA A 480 12.99 -25.24 -12.76
C ALA A 480 12.67 -24.97 -11.28
N PRO A 481 11.37 -25.01 -10.88
CA PRO A 481 10.98 -24.78 -9.50
C PRO A 481 11.68 -25.72 -8.51
N LEU A 482 12.30 -25.16 -7.48
CA LEU A 482 12.85 -25.90 -6.35
C LEU A 482 11.70 -26.44 -5.47
N PRO A 483 11.82 -27.68 -4.96
CA PRO A 483 10.82 -28.24 -4.05
C PRO A 483 10.60 -27.33 -2.83
N PRO A 484 9.35 -27.13 -2.39
CA PRO A 484 9.08 -26.44 -1.14
C PRO A 484 9.53 -27.31 0.03
N VAL A 485 10.17 -26.71 1.02
CA VAL A 485 10.40 -27.33 2.33
C VAL A 485 9.88 -26.42 3.43
N THR A 486 9.47 -27.03 4.53
CA THR A 486 9.07 -26.32 5.76
C THR A 486 10.32 -26.17 6.62
N ASP A 487 11.01 -25.04 6.49
CA ASP A 487 12.22 -24.75 7.26
C ASP A 487 12.15 -23.32 7.83
N PRO A 488 12.01 -23.16 9.16
CA PRO A 488 11.83 -21.86 9.80
C PRO A 488 13.03 -20.92 9.67
N ASP A 489 14.22 -21.43 9.34
CA ASP A 489 15.43 -20.61 9.17
C ASP A 489 15.61 -20.13 7.72
N MET A 490 14.80 -20.63 6.78
CA MET A 490 14.99 -20.44 5.34
C MET A 490 13.80 -19.78 4.63
N GLY A 491 12.74 -19.40 5.35
CA GLY A 491 11.52 -18.83 4.75
C GLY A 491 11.74 -17.57 3.93
N GLY A 492 11.52 -17.67 2.62
CA GLY A 492 11.68 -16.56 1.69
C GLY A 492 10.73 -15.39 1.94
N GLN A 493 9.49 -15.68 2.34
CA GLN A 493 8.50 -14.64 2.61
C GLN A 493 8.85 -13.85 3.87
N PHE A 494 9.23 -14.55 4.94
CA PHE A 494 9.66 -13.92 6.17
C PHE A 494 10.89 -13.04 5.91
N ASN A 495 11.90 -13.58 5.21
CA ASN A 495 13.11 -12.84 4.86
C ASN A 495 12.82 -11.57 4.04
N ASN A 496 11.86 -11.62 3.10
CA ASN A 496 11.45 -10.44 2.34
C ASN A 496 10.76 -9.37 3.22
N LYS A 497 9.88 -9.78 4.13
CA LYS A 497 9.03 -8.86 4.92
C LYS A 497 9.65 -8.43 6.25
N ASN A 498 10.75 -9.06 6.69
CA ASN A 498 11.41 -8.76 7.96
C ASN A 498 12.90 -8.40 7.84
N ALA A 499 13.39 -8.16 6.61
CA ALA A 499 14.76 -7.71 6.37
C ALA A 499 15.11 -6.47 7.22
N GLY A 500 16.29 -6.49 7.85
CA GLY A 500 16.82 -5.39 8.66
C GLY A 500 16.34 -5.35 10.12
N LYS A 501 15.40 -6.23 10.53
CA LYS A 501 14.90 -6.29 11.91
C LYS A 501 15.76 -7.20 12.79
N SER A 502 15.86 -6.88 14.07
CA SER A 502 16.42 -7.76 15.10
C SER A 502 15.32 -8.67 15.67
N GLY A 503 15.55 -9.98 15.78
CA GLY A 503 14.58 -10.91 16.35
C GLY A 503 14.71 -11.05 17.86
N LEU A 504 13.58 -11.08 18.58
CA LEU A 504 13.48 -11.40 20.01
C LEU A 504 12.43 -12.50 20.23
N SER A 505 12.86 -13.67 20.71
CA SER A 505 11.91 -14.71 21.14
C SER A 505 11.36 -14.38 22.52
N LEU A 506 10.09 -14.01 22.62
CA LEU A 506 9.43 -13.61 23.87
C LEU A 506 8.00 -14.16 23.95
N ASN A 507 7.73 -14.98 24.96
CA ASN A 507 6.36 -15.40 25.29
C ASN A 507 5.67 -14.32 26.14
N ILE A 508 4.93 -13.43 25.50
CA ILE A 508 4.20 -12.33 26.18
C ILE A 508 2.98 -12.79 26.99
N ARG A 509 2.66 -14.10 26.99
CA ARG A 509 1.62 -14.68 27.86
C ARG A 509 2.18 -15.09 29.22
N HIS A 510 3.49 -15.27 29.33
CA HIS A 510 4.14 -15.56 30.61
C HIS A 510 4.33 -14.26 31.40
N PRO A 511 4.07 -14.21 32.72
CA PRO A 511 4.20 -12.98 33.52
C PRO A 511 5.55 -12.26 33.34
N LYS A 512 6.67 -13.01 33.38
CA LYS A 512 8.01 -12.48 33.10
C LYS A 512 8.16 -11.93 31.68
N GLY A 513 7.57 -12.58 30.68
CA GLY A 513 7.64 -12.12 29.29
C GLY A 513 6.84 -10.83 29.07
N LEU A 514 5.71 -10.71 29.76
CA LEU A 514 4.90 -9.51 29.78
C LEU A 514 5.61 -8.33 30.46
N GLU A 515 6.31 -8.58 31.57
CA GLU A 515 7.16 -7.57 32.23
C GLU A 515 8.27 -7.06 31.31
N ILE A 516 8.97 -7.97 30.62
CA ILE A 516 9.97 -7.62 29.61
C ILE A 516 9.33 -6.78 28.50
N ALA A 517 8.17 -7.19 27.97
CA ALA A 517 7.46 -6.44 26.93
C ALA A 517 7.15 -5.01 27.38
N ARG A 518 6.64 -4.80 28.60
CA ARG A 518 6.38 -3.45 29.16
C ARG A 518 7.64 -2.60 29.21
N ARG A 519 8.76 -3.18 29.64
CA ARG A 519 10.06 -2.48 29.69
C ARG A 519 10.55 -2.10 28.29
N MET A 520 10.38 -2.98 27.30
CA MET A 520 10.76 -2.71 25.92
C MET A 520 9.86 -1.64 25.28
N ILE A 521 8.55 -1.69 25.53
CA ILE A 521 7.58 -0.67 25.09
C ILE A 521 7.95 0.70 25.67
N ALA A 522 8.26 0.77 26.97
CA ALA A 522 8.64 2.02 27.63
C ALA A 522 9.92 2.66 27.03
N GLN A 523 10.77 1.85 26.40
CA GLN A 523 12.01 2.28 25.73
C GLN A 523 11.85 2.48 24.21
N SER A 524 10.65 2.29 23.67
CA SER A 524 10.38 2.39 22.24
C SER A 524 9.59 3.64 21.91
N ASP A 525 9.82 4.20 20.73
CA ASP A 525 9.08 5.35 20.21
C ASP A 525 7.78 4.92 19.54
N VAL A 526 7.77 3.71 18.97
CA VAL A 526 6.63 3.14 18.25
C VAL A 526 6.41 1.70 18.71
N VAL A 527 5.14 1.34 18.92
CA VAL A 527 4.70 -0.05 19.01
C VAL A 527 3.92 -0.37 17.74
N ALA A 528 4.32 -1.43 17.05
CA ALA A 528 3.61 -1.96 15.89
C ALA A 528 3.00 -3.31 16.24
N GLU A 529 1.77 -3.56 15.82
CA GLU A 529 1.05 -4.79 16.14
C GLU A 529 0.13 -5.23 15.00
N GLY A 530 -0.19 -6.52 14.98
CA GLY A 530 -1.07 -7.13 13.97
C GLY A 530 -2.06 -8.13 14.60
N PHE A 531 -2.41 -7.92 15.86
CA PHE A 531 -3.34 -8.78 16.58
C PHE A 531 -4.80 -8.43 16.23
N SER A 532 -5.71 -9.32 16.63
CA SER A 532 -7.14 -8.97 16.63
C SER A 532 -7.41 -7.79 17.58
N PRO A 533 -8.41 -6.94 17.29
CA PRO A 533 -8.75 -5.81 18.14
C PRO A 533 -8.89 -6.18 19.62
N GLY A 534 -8.33 -5.36 20.51
CA GLY A 534 -8.38 -5.54 21.96
C GLY A 534 -7.42 -6.59 22.54
N VAL A 535 -6.59 -7.27 21.75
CA VAL A 535 -5.59 -8.21 22.27
C VAL A 535 -4.55 -7.52 23.16
N LEU A 536 -3.91 -6.43 22.70
CA LEU A 536 -2.94 -5.70 23.52
C LEU A 536 -3.55 -5.21 24.84
N ALA A 537 -4.75 -4.62 24.79
CA ALA A 537 -5.47 -4.16 25.97
C ALA A 537 -5.74 -5.29 26.97
N ARG A 538 -6.17 -6.48 26.51
CA ARG A 538 -6.37 -7.67 27.38
C ARG A 538 -5.07 -8.19 27.97
N LEU A 539 -3.94 -8.01 27.30
CA LEU A 539 -2.62 -8.32 27.84
C LEU A 539 -2.13 -7.25 28.83
N GLY A 540 -2.80 -6.10 28.92
CA GLY A 540 -2.39 -4.97 29.76
C GLY A 540 -1.09 -4.33 29.27
N LEU A 541 -0.99 -4.14 27.95
CA LEU A 541 0.11 -3.47 27.24
C LEU A 541 -0.38 -2.20 26.54
#